data_AF-A0A485PSG3-F1
#
_entry.id   AF-A0A485PSG3-F1
#
_cell.length_a   1.000
_cell.length_b   1.000
_cell.length_c   1.000
_cell.angle_alpha   90.00
_cell.angle_beta   90.00
_cell.angle_gamma   90.00
#
_symmetry.space_group_name_H-M   'P 1'
#
loop_
_entity.id
_entity.type
_entity.pdbx_description
1 polymer ?
#
loop_
_entity_poly.entity_id
_entity_poly.type
_entity_poly.pdbx_seq_one_letter_code
_entity_poly.pdbx_strand_id
1 'polypeptide(L)'
;LQVLGARHLPKNGRGIVCPFVEIEVAGAEYDSIKQKTEFVVDNGLNPVWPAKPFHFQISNPEFAFLRFVVYEEDMFSDQNFLAQATFPVKGLKAGYRAVPLKNNYSEDLELASLLIKIEVFPAKQENGDISPFSSMSLRERGSDASGQLFHGRGREGSFEARYQQPFEDFRISQEHLADHFDSRERR
;
A
#
# COMPACT_ATOMS: atom_id res chain seq x y z
N LEU A 1 -10.02 11.49 -1.81
CA LEU A 1 -8.57 11.13 -1.80
C LEU A 1 -7.75 12.40 -1.53
N GLN A 2 -6.70 12.33 -0.72
CA GLN A 2 -5.76 13.43 -0.52
C GLN A 2 -4.33 12.89 -0.66
N VAL A 3 -3.48 13.62 -1.38
CA VAL A 3 -2.04 13.36 -1.43
C VAL A 3 -1.38 14.27 -0.40
N LEU A 4 -0.69 13.69 0.57
CA LEU A 4 -0.15 14.44 1.71
C LEU A 4 1.34 14.71 1.52
N GLY A 5 2.10 13.71 1.07
CA GLY A 5 3.53 13.85 0.84
C GLY A 5 4.13 12.63 0.16
N ALA A 6 5.43 12.67 -0.06
CA ALA A 6 6.21 11.54 -0.56
C ALA A 6 7.52 11.40 0.21
N ARG A 7 8.24 10.31 -0.07
CA ARG A 7 9.62 10.15 0.34
C ARG A 7 10.43 9.49 -0.77
N HIS A 8 11.72 9.81 -0.83
CA HIS A 8 12.71 9.16 -1.71
C HIS A 8 12.24 9.09 -3.18
N LEU A 9 11.70 10.19 -3.73
CA LEU A 9 11.38 10.21 -5.15
C LEU A 9 12.67 10.07 -5.98
N PRO A 10 12.63 9.31 -7.08
CA PRO A 10 13.79 9.17 -7.94
C PRO A 10 14.13 10.53 -8.57
N LYS A 11 15.40 10.70 -8.90
CA LYS A 11 15.91 11.91 -9.54
C LYS A 11 16.37 11.58 -10.94
N ASN A 12 15.85 12.31 -11.93
CA ASN A 12 16.34 12.23 -13.30
C ASN A 12 17.43 13.29 -13.50
N GLY A 13 18.65 12.87 -13.83
CA GLY A 13 19.73 13.80 -14.22
C GLY A 13 20.30 14.66 -13.07
N ARG A 14 20.61 15.92 -13.37
CA ARG A 14 21.22 16.90 -12.45
C ARG A 14 20.15 17.87 -11.93
N GLY A 15 20.31 18.39 -10.71
CA GLY A 15 19.33 19.30 -10.08
C GLY A 15 18.55 18.66 -8.95
N ILE A 16 17.53 19.35 -8.45
CA ILE A 16 16.56 18.81 -7.49
C ILE A 16 15.21 18.83 -8.18
N VAL A 17 14.45 17.74 -8.06
CA VAL A 17 13.17 17.61 -8.74
C VAL A 17 12.14 18.58 -8.16
N CYS A 18 11.23 19.08 -9.00
CA CYS A 18 10.07 19.85 -8.60
C CYS A 18 8.79 19.00 -8.74
N PRO A 19 8.44 18.14 -7.77
CA PRO A 19 7.50 17.06 -8.03
C PRO A 19 6.03 17.48 -7.89
N PHE A 20 5.19 16.90 -8.74
CA PHE A 20 3.74 16.88 -8.58
C PHE A 20 3.19 15.47 -8.86
N VAL A 21 1.97 15.21 -8.38
CA VAL A 21 1.31 13.91 -8.55
C VAL A 21 0.08 14.07 -9.42
N GLU A 22 0.04 13.32 -10.52
CA GLU A 22 -1.17 13.04 -11.29
C GLU A 22 -1.85 11.79 -10.71
N ILE A 23 -3.15 11.90 -10.50
CA ILE A 23 -4.02 10.82 -10.05
C ILE A 23 -5.03 10.59 -11.16
N GLU A 24 -5.12 9.35 -11.60
CA GLU A 24 -5.99 8.93 -12.68
C GLU A 24 -6.86 7.76 -12.24
N VAL A 25 -8.15 7.83 -12.60
CA VAL A 25 -8.97 6.63 -12.72
C VAL A 25 -8.91 6.20 -14.16
N ALA A 26 -8.43 4.98 -14.41
CA ALA A 26 -8.37 4.37 -15.73
C ALA A 26 -9.36 3.19 -15.78
N GLY A 27 -10.21 3.15 -16.79
CA GLY A 27 -11.25 2.12 -16.93
C GLY A 27 -12.06 2.34 -18.20
N ALA A 28 -13.38 2.22 -18.10
CA ALA A 28 -14.27 2.67 -19.17
C ALA A 28 -14.16 4.19 -19.39
N GLU A 29 -14.50 4.67 -20.58
CA GLU A 29 -14.40 6.10 -20.95
C GLU A 29 -15.18 7.00 -19.98
N TYR A 30 -16.37 6.57 -19.54
CA TYR A 30 -17.21 7.33 -18.60
C TYR A 30 -16.65 7.41 -17.17
N ASP A 31 -15.71 6.53 -16.80
CA ASP A 31 -15.04 6.55 -15.50
C ASP A 31 -13.64 7.18 -15.58
N SER A 32 -13.13 7.41 -16.80
CA SER A 32 -11.75 7.83 -17.03
C SER A 32 -11.57 9.32 -16.77
N ILE A 33 -10.78 9.65 -15.75
CA ILE A 33 -10.55 11.04 -15.33
C ILE A 33 -9.18 11.20 -14.69
N LYS A 34 -8.55 12.35 -14.93
CA LYS A 34 -7.24 12.74 -14.38
C LYS A 34 -7.36 14.02 -13.56
N GLN A 35 -6.67 14.07 -12.43
CA GLN A 35 -6.51 15.26 -11.60
C GLN A 35 -5.07 15.35 -11.10
N LYS A 36 -4.56 16.55 -10.84
CA LYS A 36 -3.18 16.73 -10.35
C LYS A 36 -3.06 17.67 -9.16
N THR A 37 -2.01 17.46 -8.36
CA THR A 37 -1.54 18.41 -7.36
C THR A 37 -0.82 19.58 -8.03
N GLU A 38 -0.57 20.64 -7.27
CA GLU A 38 0.48 21.61 -7.61
C GLU A 38 1.86 20.95 -7.46
N PHE A 39 2.90 21.55 -8.04
CA PHE A 39 4.27 21.10 -7.83
C PHE A 39 4.86 21.67 -6.54
N VAL A 40 5.82 20.94 -5.98
CA VAL A 40 6.68 21.40 -4.87
C VAL A 40 8.02 21.80 -5.47
N VAL A 41 8.58 22.95 -5.07
CA VAL A 41 9.87 23.43 -5.59
C VAL A 41 11.02 22.70 -4.90
N ASP A 42 11.99 22.22 -5.69
CA ASP A 42 13.30 21.71 -5.25
C ASP A 42 13.23 20.75 -4.05
N ASN A 43 12.30 19.79 -4.07
CA ASN A 43 12.21 18.78 -3.01
C ASN A 43 11.70 17.42 -3.51
N GLY A 44 12.62 16.50 -3.80
CA GLY A 44 12.30 15.09 -4.08
C GLY A 44 12.42 14.15 -2.88
N LEU A 45 13.09 14.57 -1.80
CA LEU A 45 13.39 13.68 -0.69
C LEU A 45 12.19 13.46 0.22
N ASN A 46 11.45 14.53 0.52
CA ASN A 46 10.29 14.50 1.42
C ASN A 46 9.25 15.61 1.10
N PRO A 47 8.78 15.75 -0.16
CA PRO A 47 7.79 16.77 -0.49
C PRO A 47 6.49 16.57 0.28
N VAL A 48 5.84 17.68 0.62
CA VAL A 48 4.50 17.74 1.23
C VAL A 48 3.65 18.62 0.33
N TRP A 49 2.47 18.12 -0.06
CA TRP A 49 1.54 18.89 -0.87
C TRP A 49 0.48 19.54 0.01
N PRO A 50 -0.03 20.74 -0.38
CA PRO A 50 -1.17 21.34 0.30
C PRO A 50 -2.36 20.39 0.33
N ALA A 51 -3.12 20.42 1.42
CA ALA A 51 -4.29 19.58 1.58
C ALA A 51 -5.37 19.92 0.54
N LYS A 52 -5.40 19.16 -0.56
CA LYS A 52 -6.37 19.26 -1.66
C LYS A 52 -7.13 17.93 -1.78
N PRO A 53 -8.45 17.90 -1.54
CA PRO A 53 -9.25 16.70 -1.73
C PRO A 53 -9.58 16.49 -3.21
N PHE A 54 -9.25 15.31 -3.71
CA PHE A 54 -9.63 14.80 -5.03
C PHE A 54 -10.83 13.86 -4.90
N HIS A 55 -11.83 14.06 -5.74
CA HIS A 55 -13.06 13.26 -5.77
C HIS A 55 -13.17 12.55 -7.11
N PHE A 56 -13.53 11.27 -7.06
CA PHE A 56 -13.69 10.41 -8.22
C PHE A 56 -14.99 9.65 -8.06
N GLN A 57 -15.85 9.69 -9.09
CA GLN A 57 -17.02 8.85 -9.19
C GLN A 57 -16.69 7.71 -10.16
N ILE A 58 -16.89 6.47 -9.72
CA ILE A 58 -16.53 5.27 -10.47
C ILE A 58 -17.76 4.40 -10.56
N SER A 59 -18.30 4.27 -11.77
CA SER A 59 -19.54 3.57 -12.08
C SER A 59 -19.30 2.06 -12.18
N ASN A 60 -18.17 1.64 -12.77
CA ASN A 60 -17.79 0.24 -12.90
C ASN A 60 -16.47 -0.04 -12.15
N PRO A 61 -16.49 -0.16 -10.81
CA PRO A 61 -15.29 -0.39 -10.00
C PRO A 61 -14.60 -1.74 -10.26
N GLU A 62 -15.29 -2.70 -10.90
CA GLU A 62 -14.72 -3.99 -11.29
C GLU A 62 -13.76 -3.87 -12.49
N PHE A 63 -13.91 -2.83 -13.31
CA PHE A 63 -13.06 -2.53 -14.47
C PHE A 63 -12.40 -1.15 -14.35
N ALA A 64 -12.03 -0.75 -13.13
CA ALA A 64 -11.37 0.51 -12.88
C ALA A 64 -10.08 0.33 -12.07
N PHE A 65 -9.09 1.14 -12.41
CA PHE A 65 -7.79 1.22 -11.77
C PHE A 65 -7.56 2.63 -11.26
N LEU A 66 -6.99 2.75 -10.07
CA LEU A 66 -6.48 4.01 -9.55
C LEU A 66 -4.97 4.04 -9.79
N ARG A 67 -4.53 4.99 -10.60
CA ARG A 67 -3.13 5.20 -10.97
C ARG A 67 -2.62 6.50 -10.36
N PHE A 68 -1.44 6.43 -9.77
CA PHE A 68 -0.66 7.56 -9.31
C PHE A 68 0.57 7.66 -10.22
N VAL A 69 0.82 8.83 -10.79
CA VAL A 69 2.04 9.10 -11.53
C VAL A 69 2.69 10.34 -10.93
N VAL A 70 3.95 10.21 -10.56
CA VAL A 70 4.75 11.33 -10.06
C VAL A 70 5.56 11.85 -11.23
N TYR A 71 5.44 13.14 -11.48
CA TYR A 71 6.22 13.88 -12.47
C TYR A 71 7.06 14.94 -11.77
N GLU A 72 8.07 15.45 -12.45
CA GLU A 72 8.68 16.74 -12.16
C GLU A 72 8.36 17.74 -13.26
N GLU A 73 8.29 19.02 -12.89
CA GLU A 73 8.28 20.13 -13.84
C GLU A 73 9.69 20.71 -13.92
N ASP A 74 10.28 20.70 -15.12
CA ASP A 74 11.63 21.23 -15.33
C ASP A 74 11.65 22.74 -15.61
N MET A 75 12.84 23.29 -15.84
CA MET A 75 13.04 24.72 -16.11
C MET A 75 12.35 25.21 -17.40
N PHE A 76 11.97 24.30 -18.30
CA PHE A 76 11.26 24.59 -19.53
C PHE A 76 9.75 24.32 -19.42
N SER A 77 9.26 24.01 -18.21
CA SER A 77 7.88 23.61 -17.94
C SER A 77 7.45 22.29 -18.60
N ASP A 78 8.42 21.44 -18.96
CA ASP A 78 8.13 20.09 -19.44
C ASP A 78 7.91 19.14 -18.25
N GLN A 79 6.96 18.21 -18.42
CA GLN A 79 6.61 17.23 -17.40
C GLN A 79 7.40 15.94 -17.62
N ASN A 80 8.37 15.68 -16.75
CA ASN A 80 9.23 14.51 -16.83
C ASN A 80 8.77 13.43 -15.84
N PHE A 81 8.63 12.19 -16.32
CA PHE A 81 8.19 11.06 -15.49
C PHE A 81 9.22 10.73 -14.40
N LEU A 82 8.78 10.59 -13.16
CA LEU A 82 9.61 10.11 -12.05
C LEU A 82 9.26 8.67 -11.66
N ALA A 83 7.98 8.41 -11.34
CA ALA A 83 7.55 7.13 -10.82
C ALA A 83 6.04 6.90 -10.98
N GLN A 84 5.57 5.67 -10.79
CA GLN A 84 4.14 5.35 -10.81
C GLN A 84 3.75 4.29 -9.79
N ALA A 85 2.46 4.25 -9.45
CA ALA A 85 1.84 3.07 -8.85
C ALA A 85 0.40 2.93 -9.36
N THR A 86 -0.01 1.71 -9.73
CA THR A 86 -1.35 1.43 -10.27
C THR A 86 -2.01 0.28 -9.52
N PHE A 87 -3.25 0.46 -9.08
CA PHE A 87 -3.99 -0.52 -8.29
C PHE A 87 -5.41 -0.72 -8.80
N PRO A 88 -5.96 -1.95 -8.77
CA PRO A 88 -7.39 -2.17 -8.99
C PRO A 88 -8.22 -1.48 -7.91
N VAL A 89 -9.30 -0.79 -8.30
CA VAL A 89 -10.15 -0.03 -7.38
C VAL A 89 -10.76 -0.92 -6.29
N LYS A 90 -11.19 -2.14 -6.64
CA LYS A 90 -11.75 -3.14 -5.73
C LYS A 90 -10.82 -3.51 -4.56
N GLY A 91 -9.50 -3.37 -4.73
CA GLY A 91 -8.50 -3.71 -3.72
C GLY A 91 -8.10 -2.57 -2.79
N LEU A 92 -8.64 -1.36 -2.99
CA LEU A 92 -8.23 -0.19 -2.23
C LEU A 92 -8.72 -0.25 -0.79
N LYS A 93 -7.82 0.09 0.14
CA LYS A 93 -8.11 0.14 1.57
C LYS A 93 -8.20 1.59 2.05
N ALA A 94 -9.26 1.94 2.77
CA ALA A 94 -9.43 3.27 3.36
C ALA A 94 -8.38 3.60 4.44
N GLY A 95 -8.27 4.89 4.78
CA GLY A 95 -7.40 5.45 5.81
C GLY A 95 -6.14 6.12 5.27
N TYR A 96 -5.17 6.34 6.16
CA TYR A 96 -3.82 6.75 5.78
C TYR A 96 -3.06 5.54 5.22
N ARG A 97 -2.54 5.66 4.00
CA ARG A 97 -1.88 4.56 3.28
C ARG A 97 -0.58 5.05 2.66
N ALA A 98 0.43 4.19 2.73
CA ALA A 98 1.62 4.32 1.89
C ALA A 98 1.33 3.73 0.52
N VAL A 99 1.77 4.40 -0.54
CA VAL A 99 1.72 3.95 -1.92
C VAL A 99 3.15 3.71 -2.38
N PRO A 100 3.65 2.47 -2.36
CA PRO A 100 4.97 2.13 -2.88
C PRO A 100 5.03 2.47 -4.38
N LEU A 101 6.09 3.16 -4.79
CA LEU A 101 6.27 3.62 -6.15
C LEU A 101 7.16 2.66 -6.96
N LYS A 102 6.94 2.64 -8.26
CA LYS A 102 7.63 1.83 -9.26
C LYS A 102 8.21 2.70 -10.37
N ASN A 103 9.22 2.22 -11.07
CA ASN A 103 9.75 2.87 -12.28
C ASN A 103 8.82 2.64 -13.49
N ASN A 104 9.21 3.14 -14.66
CA ASN A 104 8.49 2.97 -15.94
C ASN A 104 8.44 1.51 -16.44
N TYR A 105 9.32 0.64 -15.93
CA TYR A 105 9.31 -0.80 -16.18
C TYR A 105 8.48 -1.58 -15.16
N SER A 106 7.78 -0.90 -14.26
CA SER A 106 7.00 -1.48 -13.15
C SER A 106 7.83 -2.24 -12.10
N GLU A 107 9.13 -1.99 -12.04
CA GLU A 107 10.03 -2.47 -10.99
C GLU A 107 9.93 -1.57 -9.75
N ASP A 108 10.06 -2.16 -8.56
CA ASP A 108 9.91 -1.42 -7.31
C ASP A 108 11.08 -0.44 -7.10
N LEU A 109 10.76 0.78 -6.70
CA LEU A 109 11.76 1.78 -6.31
C LEU A 109 12.02 1.68 -4.81
N GLU A 110 13.29 1.60 -4.44
CA GLU A 110 13.70 1.47 -3.05
C GLU A 110 13.26 2.70 -2.23
N LEU A 111 12.52 2.45 -1.14
CA LEU A 111 11.97 3.44 -0.19
C LEU A 111 10.96 4.45 -0.76
N ALA A 112 10.89 4.61 -2.08
CA ALA A 112 10.04 5.57 -2.76
C ALA A 112 8.56 5.28 -2.50
N SER A 113 7.85 6.23 -1.89
CA SER A 113 6.42 6.07 -1.64
C SER A 113 5.69 7.40 -1.45
N LEU A 114 4.42 7.45 -1.86
CA LEU A 114 3.51 8.51 -1.45
C LEU A 114 2.84 8.17 -0.12
N LEU A 115 2.50 9.20 0.66
CA LEU A 115 1.55 9.12 1.76
C LEU A 115 0.22 9.74 1.30
N ILE A 116 -0.84 8.96 1.36
CA ILE A 116 -2.19 9.40 0.98
C ILE A 116 -3.17 9.19 2.13
N LYS A 117 -4.25 9.99 2.14
CA LYS A 117 -5.47 9.69 2.86
C LYS A 117 -6.56 9.33 1.85
N ILE A 118 -7.07 8.11 1.93
CA ILE A 118 -8.12 7.62 1.02
C ILE A 118 -9.37 7.24 1.82
N GLU A 119 -10.52 7.67 1.32
CA GLU A 119 -11.84 7.29 1.81
C GLU A 119 -12.57 6.69 0.61
N VAL A 120 -13.22 5.55 0.83
CA VAL A 120 -13.97 4.81 -0.18
C VAL A 120 -15.38 4.66 0.33
N PHE A 121 -16.35 5.12 -0.44
CA PHE A 121 -17.76 5.03 -0.09
C PHE A 121 -18.42 4.00 -1.02
N PRO A 122 -19.17 3.02 -0.49
CA PRO A 122 -19.93 2.12 -1.34
C PRO A 122 -20.98 2.92 -2.10
N ALA A 123 -21.18 2.58 -3.37
CA ALA A 123 -22.34 3.08 -4.10
C ALA A 123 -23.61 2.66 -3.33
N LYS A 124 -24.52 3.59 -3.10
CA LYS A 124 -25.86 3.24 -2.58
C LYS A 124 -26.50 2.36 -3.65
N GLN A 125 -26.65 1.07 -3.36
CA GLN A 125 -27.47 0.19 -4.18
C GLN A 125 -28.91 0.68 -4.06
N GLU A 126 -29.47 1.25 -5.13
CA GLU A 126 -30.88 1.68 -5.12
C GLU A 126 -31.85 0.50 -5.24
N ASN A 127 -31.43 -0.72 -5.62
CA ASN A 127 -32.35 -1.86 -5.70
C ASN A 127 -31.72 -3.11 -5.09
N GLY A 128 -32.50 -3.78 -4.23
CA GLY A 128 -32.08 -4.86 -3.35
C GLY A 128 -31.82 -6.21 -4.03
N ASP A 129 -30.85 -6.26 -4.94
CA ASP A 129 -30.29 -7.53 -5.41
C ASP A 129 -29.09 -7.93 -4.55
N ILE A 130 -29.32 -9.00 -3.80
CA ILE A 130 -28.37 -9.65 -2.90
C ILE A 130 -27.28 -10.28 -3.78
N SER A 131 -26.05 -9.76 -3.70
CA SER A 131 -24.91 -10.40 -4.36
C SER A 131 -24.76 -11.86 -3.88
N PRO A 132 -24.76 -12.87 -4.77
CA PRO A 132 -24.79 -14.29 -4.38
C PRO A 132 -23.48 -14.79 -3.74
N PHE A 133 -22.47 -13.93 -3.61
CA PHE A 133 -21.19 -14.25 -2.96
C PHE A 133 -21.10 -13.84 -1.48
N SER A 134 -22.14 -13.21 -0.93
CA SER A 134 -22.12 -12.69 0.44
C SER A 134 -22.70 -13.64 1.50
N SER A 135 -23.23 -14.80 1.12
CA SER A 135 -23.80 -15.81 2.03
C SER A 135 -22.84 -16.96 2.33
N MET A 136 -21.70 -16.68 2.98
CA MET A 136 -20.92 -17.74 3.65
C MET A 136 -20.78 -17.56 5.16
N SER A 137 -21.65 -16.76 5.80
CA SER A 137 -21.90 -16.90 7.23
C SER A 137 -23.02 -17.91 7.46
N LEU A 138 -22.67 -19.19 7.47
CA LEU A 138 -23.54 -20.26 7.93
C LEU A 138 -24.02 -19.96 9.37
N ARG A 139 -25.33 -19.74 9.53
CA ARG A 139 -26.01 -19.80 10.82
C ARG A 139 -26.65 -21.19 11.01
N GLU A 140 -26.28 -21.76 12.16
CA GLU A 140 -27.03 -22.62 13.08
C GLU A 140 -27.70 -23.92 12.62
N ARG A 141 -27.37 -25.01 13.34
CA ARG A 141 -28.41 -25.87 13.93
C ARG A 141 -27.92 -26.54 15.21
N GLY A 142 -28.65 -26.34 16.31
CA GLY A 142 -28.39 -26.94 17.62
C GLY A 142 -29.13 -28.26 17.87
N SER A 143 -28.83 -28.82 19.05
CA SER A 143 -29.45 -29.90 19.87
C SER A 143 -29.08 -31.39 19.66
N ASP A 144 -28.31 -31.86 20.66
CA ASP A 144 -28.33 -33.13 21.44
C ASP A 144 -28.07 -34.52 20.82
N ALA A 145 -26.98 -35.19 21.24
CA ALA A 145 -26.97 -36.19 22.34
C ALA A 145 -25.75 -37.16 22.31
N SER A 146 -25.12 -37.32 23.48
CA SER A 146 -24.46 -38.53 24.02
C SER A 146 -23.21 -39.12 23.34
N GLY A 147 -22.05 -38.94 24.01
CA GLY A 147 -20.84 -39.74 23.77
C GLY A 147 -19.63 -39.20 24.51
N GLN A 148 -19.59 -39.35 25.84
CA GLN A 148 -18.34 -39.17 26.59
C GLN A 148 -17.31 -40.21 26.15
N LEU A 149 -16.03 -39.82 26.06
CA LEU A 149 -14.85 -40.57 26.56
C LEU A 149 -13.57 -39.68 26.44
N PHE A 150 -13.01 -39.35 27.61
CA PHE A 150 -11.63 -38.97 27.98
C PHE A 150 -10.92 -37.69 27.48
N HIS A 151 -10.37 -36.99 28.49
CA HIS A 151 -9.61 -35.75 28.49
C HIS A 151 -8.13 -35.92 28.12
N GLY A 152 -7.51 -34.84 27.60
CA GLY A 152 -6.09 -34.55 27.91
C GLY A 152 -5.32 -33.56 27.02
N ARG A 153 -5.44 -32.24 27.31
CA ARG A 153 -4.45 -31.14 27.11
C ARG A 153 -3.94 -30.88 25.67
N GLY A 154 -4.13 -29.72 25.01
CA GLY A 154 -4.19 -28.34 25.47
C GLY A 154 -2.85 -27.63 25.26
N ARG A 155 -2.62 -26.99 24.09
CA ARG A 155 -1.94 -25.68 23.98
C ARG A 155 -2.11 -25.07 22.59
N GLU A 156 -2.95 -24.05 22.52
CA GLU A 156 -3.02 -23.07 21.43
C GLU A 156 -1.71 -22.27 21.43
N GLY A 157 -1.05 -22.18 20.27
CA GLY A 157 -0.04 -21.15 20.03
C GLY A 157 -0.74 -19.84 19.73
N SER A 158 -0.48 -18.80 20.52
CA SER A 158 -1.00 -17.46 20.24
C SER A 158 -0.46 -16.97 18.88
N PHE A 159 -1.29 -16.22 18.18
CA PHE A 159 -1.01 -15.58 16.88
C PHE A 159 0.29 -14.73 16.88
N GLU A 160 0.77 -14.36 18.07
CA GLU A 160 1.97 -13.55 18.32
C GLU A 160 3.29 -14.31 18.05
N ALA A 161 3.32 -15.63 18.23
CA ALA A 161 4.54 -16.44 18.07
C ALA A 161 5.05 -16.51 16.61
N ARG A 162 4.18 -16.22 15.62
CA ARG A 162 4.54 -16.27 14.20
C ARG A 162 5.30 -15.04 13.70
N TYR A 163 5.31 -13.95 14.47
CA TYR A 163 6.01 -12.70 14.12
C TYR A 163 7.40 -12.57 14.76
N GLN A 164 7.73 -13.41 15.76
CA GLN A 164 9.02 -13.36 16.46
C GLN A 164 10.13 -14.18 15.79
N GLN A 165 9.82 -14.97 14.76
CA GLN A 165 10.81 -15.82 14.08
C GLN A 165 11.94 -15.06 13.36
N PRO A 166 11.71 -13.92 12.67
CA PRO A 166 12.80 -13.27 11.93
C PRO A 166 13.85 -12.58 12.80
N PHE A 167 13.57 -12.34 14.09
CA PHE A 167 14.48 -11.59 14.98
C PHE A 167 15.38 -12.47 15.84
N GLU A 168 14.98 -13.71 16.13
CA GLU A 168 15.78 -14.65 16.93
C GLU A 168 16.95 -15.24 16.11
N ASP A 169 16.75 -15.49 14.80
CA ASP A 169 17.83 -15.97 13.91
C ASP A 169 18.99 -14.96 13.76
N PHE A 170 18.69 -13.66 13.86
CA PHE A 170 19.73 -12.60 13.85
C PHE A 170 20.51 -12.51 15.17
N ARG A 171 19.91 -12.90 16.30
CA ARG A 171 20.63 -12.97 17.58
C ARG A 171 21.60 -14.16 17.61
N ILE A 172 21.14 -15.31 17.13
CA ILE A 172 21.95 -16.55 17.08
C ILE A 172 23.18 -16.37 16.18
N SER A 173 23.05 -15.65 15.07
CA SER A 173 24.18 -15.37 14.17
C SER A 173 25.19 -14.37 14.75
N GLN A 174 24.79 -13.48 15.65
CA GLN A 174 25.68 -12.52 16.29
C GLN A 174 26.48 -13.15 17.44
N GLU A 175 25.88 -14.06 18.22
CA GLU A 175 26.61 -14.82 19.26
C GLU A 175 27.65 -15.77 18.66
N HIS A 176 27.33 -16.46 17.56
CA HIS A 176 28.30 -17.32 16.86
C HIS A 176 29.47 -16.56 16.23
N LEU A 177 29.32 -15.25 15.93
CA LEU A 177 30.42 -14.40 15.46
C LEU A 177 31.31 -13.91 16.59
N ALA A 178 30.78 -13.76 17.81
CA ALA A 178 31.56 -13.34 18.98
C ALA A 178 32.55 -14.43 19.44
N ASP A 179 32.14 -15.70 19.44
CA ASP A 179 33.00 -16.84 19.80
C ASP A 179 34.20 -17.03 18.85
N HIS A 180 34.06 -16.57 17.59
CA HIS A 180 35.13 -16.65 16.60
C HIS A 180 36.20 -15.55 16.74
N PHE A 181 35.89 -14.47 17.47
CA PHE A 181 36.83 -13.41 17.80
C PHE A 181 37.60 -13.69 19.10
N ASP A 182 36.93 -14.26 20.11
CA ASP A 182 37.52 -14.53 21.43
C ASP A 182 38.56 -15.68 21.40
N SER A 183 38.43 -16.58 20.43
CA SER A 183 39.38 -17.69 20.21
C SER A 183 40.68 -17.27 19.50
N ARG A 184 40.75 -16.05 18.94
CA ARG A 184 41.97 -15.50 18.32
C ARG A 184 42.84 -14.66 19.27
N GLU A 185 42.33 -14.22 20.41
CA GLU A 185 43.11 -13.45 21.41
C GLU A 185 43.77 -14.30 22.49
N ARG A 186 43.57 -15.62 22.47
CA ARG A 186 44.30 -16.57 23.35
C ARG A 186 45.21 -17.50 22.55
N ARG A 187 46.24 -16.94 21.93
CA ARG A 187 47.43 -17.69 21.51
C ARG A 187 48.68 -16.81 21.50
#